data_AF-A0ABD5CCB2-F1
#
_entry.id   AF-A0ABD5CCB2-F1
#
_cell.length_a   1.000
_cell.length_b   1.000
_cell.length_c   1.000
_cell.angle_alpha   90.00
_cell.angle_beta   90.00
_cell.angle_gamma   90.00
#
_symmetry.space_group_name_H-M   'P 1'
#
loop_
_entity.id
_entity.type
_entity.pdbx_description
1 polymer ?
#
loop_
_entity_poly.entity_id
_entity_poly.type
_entity_poly.pdbx_seq_one_letter_code
_entity_poly.pdbx_strand_id
1 'polypeptide(L)'
;MARSAMRRVGRAGLTKEMLLPLSTDKVRALSLENHLAFATVRAGRGDSEQIINLLRVVYLAFYLRDETASGANLDLYRQAEAALDGCAERAEQGEKWLLLDHEQAAVEGLLVVHDEQLAAVRKHRYLAAWDRLQRFGSGTARSPIPVVEDAV
;
A
#
# COMPACT_ATOMS: atom_id res chain seq x y z
N MET A 1 -24.96 34.90 28.69
CA MET A 1 -25.28 33.47 28.92
C MET A 1 -25.92 32.91 27.65
N ALA A 2 -25.19 32.15 26.83
CA ALA A 2 -25.77 31.25 25.83
C ALA A 2 -24.71 30.16 25.54
N ARG A 3 -24.88 28.97 26.14
CA ARG A 3 -24.02 27.82 25.89
C ARG A 3 -24.49 27.14 24.61
N SER A 4 -23.69 27.22 23.56
CA SER A 4 -23.88 26.46 22.34
C SER A 4 -23.67 24.97 22.65
N ALA A 5 -24.74 24.19 22.63
CA ALA A 5 -24.69 22.74 22.78
C ALA A 5 -24.17 22.14 21.48
N MET A 6 -22.86 21.88 21.44
CA MET A 6 -22.25 21.07 20.39
C MET A 6 -22.83 19.66 20.49
N ARG A 7 -23.82 19.35 19.64
CA ARG A 7 -24.32 17.99 19.40
C ARG A 7 -23.12 17.13 19.03
N ARG A 8 -22.64 16.32 19.98
CA ARG A 8 -21.76 15.20 19.68
C ARG A 8 -22.59 14.25 18.82
N VAL A 9 -22.38 14.30 17.51
CA VAL A 9 -22.80 13.24 16.60
C VAL A 9 -22.09 11.99 17.10
N GLY A 10 -22.82 11.12 17.81
CA GLY A 10 -22.31 9.85 18.24
C GLY A 10 -21.85 9.09 17.00
N ARG A 11 -20.56 8.77 16.91
CA ARG A 11 -20.05 7.82 15.92
C ARG A 11 -20.87 6.54 16.11
N ALA A 12 -21.68 6.18 15.12
CA ALA A 12 -22.37 4.90 15.11
C ALA A 12 -21.31 3.82 15.39
N GLY A 13 -21.54 3.00 16.42
CA GLY A 13 -20.57 1.99 16.84
C GLY A 13 -20.25 1.04 15.68
N LEU A 14 -18.99 0.61 15.59
CA LEU A 14 -18.58 -0.39 14.59
C LEU A 14 -19.41 -1.67 14.77
N THR A 15 -19.92 -2.23 13.67
CA THR A 15 -20.60 -3.53 13.71
C THR A 15 -19.61 -4.64 14.07
N LYS A 16 -20.11 -5.78 14.56
CA LYS A 16 -19.25 -6.94 14.83
C LYS A 16 -18.43 -7.36 13.61
N GLU A 17 -19.05 -7.32 12.43
CA GLU A 17 -18.40 -7.62 11.15
C GLU A 17 -17.21 -6.69 10.85
N MET A 18 -17.29 -5.40 11.20
CA MET A 18 -16.20 -4.44 11.02
C MET A 18 -14.96 -4.75 11.88
N LEU A 19 -15.14 -5.52 12.95
CA LEU A 19 -14.08 -5.91 13.88
C LEU A 19 -13.44 -7.25 13.51
N LEU A 20 -14.07 -8.03 12.62
CA LEU A 20 -13.50 -9.29 12.14
C LEU A 20 -12.39 -9.02 11.10
N PRO A 21 -11.47 -9.99 10.91
CA PRO A 21 -10.55 -9.99 9.78
C PRO A 21 -11.28 -9.97 8.43
N LEU A 22 -10.54 -9.67 7.37
CA LEU A 22 -11.03 -9.90 6.01
C LEU A 22 -11.36 -11.39 5.80
N SER A 23 -12.31 -11.68 4.91
CA SER A 23 -12.56 -13.07 4.53
C SER A 23 -11.36 -13.63 3.77
N THR A 24 -11.08 -14.92 3.96
CA THR A 24 -9.99 -15.62 3.28
C THR A 24 -10.06 -15.47 1.77
N ASP A 25 -11.26 -15.50 1.18
CA ASP A 25 -11.44 -15.31 -0.27
C ASP A 25 -11.03 -13.91 -0.72
N LYS A 26 -11.33 -12.87 0.08
CA LYS A 26 -10.90 -11.51 -0.23
C LYS A 26 -9.39 -11.35 -0.14
N VAL A 27 -8.76 -11.94 0.89
CA VAL A 27 -7.31 -11.94 1.05
C VAL A 27 -6.64 -12.61 -0.15
N ARG A 28 -7.10 -13.80 -0.55
CA ARG A 28 -6.56 -14.54 -1.71
C ARG A 28 -6.71 -13.76 -3.01
N ALA A 29 -7.87 -13.14 -3.24
CA ALA A 29 -8.11 -12.36 -4.44
C ALA A 29 -7.15 -11.17 -4.55
N LEU A 30 -6.97 -10.41 -3.46
CA LEU A 30 -6.04 -9.27 -3.42
C LEU A 30 -4.59 -9.72 -3.59
N SER A 31 -4.17 -10.77 -2.88
CA SER A 31 -2.80 -11.30 -2.98
C SER A 31 -2.51 -11.73 -4.43
N LEU A 32 -3.43 -12.49 -5.04
CA LEU A 32 -3.29 -12.95 -6.42
C LEU A 32 -3.18 -11.79 -7.41
N GLU A 33 -4.04 -10.78 -7.29
CA GLU A 33 -4.01 -9.59 -8.15
C GLU A 33 -2.64 -8.88 -8.08
N ASN A 34 -2.13 -8.68 -6.86
CA ASN A 34 -0.85 -8.00 -6.63
C ASN A 34 0.32 -8.80 -7.20
N HIS A 35 0.38 -10.10 -6.92
CA HIS A 35 1.45 -10.99 -7.41
C HIS A 35 1.42 -11.16 -8.93
N LEU A 36 0.25 -11.13 -9.57
CA LEU A 36 0.14 -11.16 -11.03
C LEU A 36 0.63 -9.87 -11.68
N ALA A 37 0.34 -8.71 -11.08
CA ALA A 37 0.89 -7.43 -11.55
C ALA A 37 2.42 -7.45 -11.48
N PHE A 38 2.99 -7.92 -10.36
CA PHE A 38 4.44 -8.06 -10.21
C PHE A 38 5.05 -9.06 -11.21
N ALA A 39 4.45 -10.24 -11.37
CA ALA A 39 4.92 -11.26 -12.31
C ALA A 39 4.94 -10.75 -13.76
N THR A 40 3.97 -9.90 -14.13
CA THR A 40 3.89 -9.28 -15.46
C THR A 40 5.05 -8.33 -15.70
N VAL A 41 5.36 -7.45 -14.74
CA VAL A 41 6.53 -6.55 -14.80
C VAL A 41 7.83 -7.34 -14.83
N ARG A 42 7.98 -8.35 -13.96
CA ARG A 42 9.16 -9.22 -13.91
C ARG A 42 9.42 -9.95 -15.23
N ALA A 43 8.36 -10.31 -15.96
CA ALA A 43 8.46 -10.94 -17.28
C ALA A 43 8.80 -9.95 -18.42
N GLY A 44 9.01 -8.66 -18.12
CA GLY A 44 9.25 -7.61 -19.10
C GLY A 44 8.04 -7.30 -19.98
N ARG A 45 6.84 -7.62 -19.48
CA ARG A 45 5.56 -7.37 -20.15
C ARG A 45 4.71 -6.33 -19.40
N GLY A 46 5.34 -5.63 -18.46
CA GLY A 46 4.68 -4.58 -17.69
C GLY A 46 4.49 -3.31 -18.52
N ASP A 47 3.58 -2.49 -18.04
CA ASP A 47 3.33 -1.13 -18.47
C ASP A 47 3.08 -0.22 -17.25
N SER A 48 2.70 1.03 -17.52
CA SER A 48 2.40 2.01 -16.49
C SER A 48 1.24 1.59 -15.58
N GLU A 49 0.27 0.81 -16.07
CA GLU A 49 -0.85 0.35 -15.26
C GLU A 49 -0.37 -0.62 -14.16
N GLN A 50 0.51 -1.57 -14.50
CA GLN A 50 1.05 -2.47 -13.49
C GLN A 50 1.96 -1.75 -12.49
N ILE A 51 2.78 -0.79 -12.92
CA ILE A 51 3.60 0.01 -11.98
C ILE A 51 2.72 0.85 -11.05
N ILE A 52 1.70 1.53 -11.59
CA ILE A 52 0.73 2.30 -10.77
C ILE A 52 0.00 1.37 -9.79
N ASN A 53 -0.36 0.16 -10.20
CA ASN A 53 -0.97 -0.81 -9.31
C ASN A 53 -0.02 -1.21 -8.17
N LEU A 54 1.24 -1.52 -8.49
CA LEU A 54 2.24 -1.88 -7.48
C LEU A 54 2.52 -0.71 -6.53
N LEU A 55 2.59 0.54 -7.01
CA LEU A 55 2.71 1.73 -6.14
C LEU A 55 1.52 1.87 -5.19
N ARG A 56 0.30 1.59 -5.67
CA ARG A 56 -0.89 1.56 -4.81
C ARG A 56 -0.79 0.50 -3.72
N VAL A 57 -0.22 -0.67 -4.04
CA VAL A 57 0.06 -1.74 -3.07
C VAL A 57 1.09 -1.28 -2.03
N VAL A 58 2.19 -0.65 -2.45
CA VAL A 58 3.19 -0.06 -1.53
C VAL A 58 2.52 0.88 -0.52
N TYR A 59 1.69 1.80 -1.00
CA TYR A 59 1.03 2.77 -0.12
C TYR A 59 -0.03 2.13 0.78
N LEU A 60 -0.80 1.17 0.26
CA LEU A 60 -1.75 0.43 1.08
C LEU A 60 -1.04 -0.32 2.21
N ALA A 61 0.05 -1.01 1.88
CA ALA A 61 0.88 -1.73 2.83
C ALA A 61 1.50 -0.78 3.87
N PHE A 62 1.93 0.42 3.45
CA PHE A 62 2.45 1.44 4.37
C PHE A 62 1.38 1.93 5.36
N TYR A 63 0.14 2.11 4.90
CA TYR A 63 -0.97 2.49 5.78
C TYR A 63 -1.41 1.37 6.73
N LEU A 64 -1.04 0.12 6.43
CA LEU A 64 -1.28 -1.07 7.25
C LEU A 64 -0.04 -1.55 8.03
N ARG A 65 1.04 -0.77 8.05
CA ARG A 65 2.32 -1.17 8.64
C ARG A 65 2.25 -1.58 10.12
N ASP A 66 1.31 -1.01 10.86
CA ASP A 66 1.13 -1.30 12.29
C ASP A 66 0.28 -2.56 12.55
N GLU A 67 -0.22 -3.24 11.50
CA GLU A 67 -1.02 -4.47 11.66
C GLU A 67 -0.16 -5.71 11.94
N THR A 68 1.11 -5.71 11.52
CA THR A 68 2.04 -6.83 11.71
C THR A 68 3.41 -6.34 12.17
N ALA A 69 4.15 -7.20 12.88
CA ALA A 69 5.51 -6.88 13.31
C ALA A 69 6.47 -6.69 12.11
N SER A 70 6.28 -7.50 11.06
CA SER A 70 7.01 -7.40 9.79
C SER A 70 6.76 -6.08 9.06
N GLY A 71 5.58 -5.47 9.24
CA GLY A 71 5.22 -4.18 8.67
C GLY A 71 5.96 -2.99 9.30
N ALA A 72 6.55 -3.12 10.48
CA ALA A 72 7.16 -1.98 11.17
C ALA A 72 8.40 -1.41 10.46
N ASN A 73 9.03 -2.17 9.56
CA ASN A 73 10.24 -1.75 8.87
C ASN A 73 9.94 -0.74 7.74
N LEU A 74 10.18 0.55 8.00
CA LEU A 74 9.96 1.62 7.01
C LEU A 74 10.81 1.50 5.76
N ASP A 75 12.01 0.92 5.85
CA ASP A 75 12.93 0.83 4.71
C ASP A 75 12.41 -0.12 3.63
N LEU A 76 11.59 -1.10 3.99
CA LEU A 76 10.92 -1.98 3.04
C LEU A 76 10.04 -1.20 2.05
N TYR A 77 9.27 -0.24 2.56
CA TYR A 77 8.38 0.58 1.75
C TYR A 77 9.16 1.56 0.87
N ARG A 78 10.21 2.18 1.43
CA ARG A 78 11.07 3.12 0.70
C ARG A 78 11.79 2.43 -0.45
N GLN A 79 12.35 1.24 -0.21
CA GLN A 79 13.07 0.49 -1.24
C GLN A 79 12.12 0.04 -2.36
N ALA A 80 10.92 -0.43 -2.01
CA ALA A 80 9.93 -0.83 -3.00
C ALA A 80 9.38 0.38 -3.80
N GLU A 81 9.13 1.52 -3.15
CA GLU A 81 8.74 2.76 -3.83
C GLU A 81 9.84 3.22 -4.80
N ALA A 82 11.08 3.35 -4.33
CA ALA A 82 12.21 3.78 -5.15
C ALA A 82 12.47 2.84 -6.34
N ALA A 83 12.27 1.53 -6.16
CA ALA A 83 12.37 0.55 -7.23
C ALA A 83 11.32 0.77 -8.33
N LEU A 84 10.08 1.08 -7.96
CA LEU A 84 9.00 1.34 -8.91
C LEU A 84 9.15 2.70 -9.60
N ASP A 85 9.57 3.72 -8.87
CA ASP A 85 9.86 5.05 -9.42
C ASP A 85 11.04 4.99 -10.39
N GLY A 86 12.14 4.32 -10.03
CA GLY A 86 13.28 4.13 -10.92
C GLY A 86 12.93 3.33 -12.18
N CYS A 87 12.02 2.37 -12.09
CA CYS A 87 11.47 1.67 -13.26
C CYS A 87 10.67 2.61 -14.17
N ALA A 88 9.81 3.46 -13.59
CA ALA A 88 9.04 4.44 -14.33
C ALA A 88 9.96 5.49 -15.02
N GLU A 89 10.96 6.01 -14.31
CA GLU A 89 11.92 6.97 -14.86
C GLU A 89 12.70 6.40 -16.06
N ARG A 90 13.15 5.13 -15.99
CA ARG A 90 13.79 4.46 -17.14
C ARG A 90 12.82 4.27 -18.30
N ALA A 91 11.57 3.90 -18.02
CA ALA A 91 10.55 3.74 -19.05
C ALA A 91 10.22 5.07 -19.76
N GLU A 92 10.22 6.19 -19.04
CA GLU A 92 10.07 7.54 -19.61
C GLU A 92 11.21 7.91 -20.56
N GLN A 93 12.41 7.33 -20.35
CA GLN A 93 13.57 7.47 -21.24
C GLN A 93 13.52 6.51 -22.45
N GLY A 94 12.44 5.73 -22.60
CA GLY A 94 12.22 4.80 -23.70
C GLY A 94 12.73 3.38 -23.45
N GLU A 95 13.17 3.07 -22.23
CA GLU A 95 13.49 1.69 -21.84
C GLU A 95 12.23 0.85 -21.62
N LYS A 96 12.42 -0.46 -21.46
CA LYS A 96 11.32 -1.37 -21.10
C LYS A 96 10.98 -1.22 -19.61
N TRP A 97 9.70 -1.45 -19.27
CA TRP A 97 9.21 -1.60 -17.90
C TRP A 97 9.78 -2.87 -17.25
N LEU A 98 10.99 -2.76 -16.71
CA LEU A 98 11.76 -3.85 -16.13
C LEU A 98 12.40 -3.40 -14.82
N LEU A 99 12.21 -4.23 -13.79
CA LEU A 99 12.89 -4.11 -12.51
C LEU A 99 14.21 -4.88 -12.55
N LEU A 100 15.27 -4.27 -12.03
CA LEU A 100 16.57 -4.90 -11.77
C LEU A 100 16.44 -5.95 -10.65
N ASP A 101 17.38 -6.88 -10.55
CA ASP A 101 17.28 -8.00 -9.59
C ASP A 101 17.08 -7.54 -8.14
N HIS A 102 17.77 -6.48 -7.71
CA HIS A 102 17.61 -5.92 -6.37
C HIS A 102 16.29 -5.17 -6.18
N GLU A 103 15.78 -4.52 -7.23
CA GLU A 103 14.48 -3.87 -7.25
C GLU A 103 13.34 -4.91 -7.19
N GLN A 104 13.49 -6.03 -7.89
CA GLN A 104 12.58 -7.17 -7.81
C GLN A 104 12.53 -7.72 -6.39
N ALA A 105 13.69 -7.93 -5.76
CA ALA A 105 13.76 -8.41 -4.37
C ALA A 105 13.08 -7.45 -3.38
N ALA A 106 13.23 -6.13 -3.58
CA ALA A 106 12.56 -5.14 -2.74
C ALA A 106 11.03 -5.22 -2.85
N VAL A 107 10.50 -5.28 -4.09
CA VAL A 107 9.05 -5.39 -4.33
C VAL A 107 8.51 -6.74 -3.84
N GLU A 108 9.22 -7.84 -4.06
CA GLU A 108 8.84 -9.18 -3.59
C GLU A 108 8.77 -9.24 -2.06
N GLY A 109 9.78 -8.70 -1.36
CA GLY A 109 9.77 -8.63 0.10
C GLY A 109 8.58 -7.83 0.65
N LEU A 110 8.24 -6.72 0.00
CA LEU A 110 7.06 -5.93 0.36
C LEU A 110 5.77 -6.72 0.17
N LEU A 111 5.61 -7.45 -0.94
CA LEU A 111 4.41 -8.23 -1.21
C LEU A 111 4.19 -9.32 -0.16
N VAL A 112 5.25 -9.99 0.30
CA VAL A 112 5.18 -10.97 1.39
C VAL A 112 4.64 -10.33 2.67
N VAL A 113 5.18 -9.16 3.06
CA VAL A 113 4.70 -8.43 4.24
C VAL A 113 3.26 -7.97 4.06
N HIS A 114 2.87 -7.56 2.85
CA HIS A 114 1.50 -7.14 2.58
C HIS A 114 0.50 -8.31 2.67
N ASP A 115 0.87 -9.51 2.21
CA ASP A 115 0.03 -10.70 2.36
C ASP A 115 -0.23 -11.03 3.85
N GLU A 116 0.81 -10.90 4.69
CA GLU A 116 0.67 -11.05 6.15
C GLU A 116 -0.28 -10.00 6.74
N GLN A 117 -0.16 -8.73 6.30
CA GLN A 117 -1.05 -7.65 6.72
C GLN A 117 -2.50 -7.92 6.32
N LEU A 118 -2.74 -8.35 5.08
CA LEU A 118 -4.09 -8.65 4.60
C LEU A 118 -4.73 -9.81 5.38
N ALA A 119 -3.94 -10.80 5.78
CA ALA A 119 -4.40 -11.90 6.61
C ALA A 119 -4.75 -11.48 8.05
N ALA A 120 -4.03 -10.50 8.61
CA ALA A 120 -4.20 -10.05 9.99
C ALA A 120 -5.20 -8.90 10.17
N VAL A 121 -5.34 -8.03 9.17
CA VAL A 121 -6.04 -6.75 9.29
C VAL A 121 -7.54 -6.92 9.55
N ARG A 122 -8.06 -6.13 10.50
CA ARG A 122 -9.51 -6.01 10.73
C ARG A 122 -10.17 -5.19 9.63
N LYS A 123 -11.38 -5.57 9.21
CA LYS A 123 -12.10 -4.97 8.08
C LYS A 123 -12.16 -3.44 8.13
N HIS A 124 -12.47 -2.84 9.27
CA HIS A 124 -12.53 -1.37 9.38
C HIS A 124 -11.17 -0.69 9.15
N ARG A 125 -10.06 -1.31 9.53
CA ARG A 125 -8.71 -0.74 9.33
C ARG A 125 -8.28 -0.84 7.88
N TYR A 126 -8.59 -1.96 7.23
CA TYR A 126 -8.43 -2.10 5.77
C TYR A 126 -9.21 -1.02 5.02
N LEU A 127 -10.50 -0.83 5.35
CA LEU A 127 -11.33 0.20 4.70
C LEU A 127 -10.81 1.61 4.95
N ALA A 128 -10.31 1.90 6.15
CA ALA A 128 -9.71 3.20 6.45
C ALA A 128 -8.40 3.44 5.67
N ALA A 129 -7.56 2.41 5.52
CA ALA A 129 -6.33 2.48 4.71
C ALA A 129 -6.65 2.65 3.22
N TRP A 130 -7.65 1.90 2.72
CA TRP A 130 -8.15 2.02 1.35
C TRP A 130 -8.69 3.41 1.07
N ASP A 131 -9.50 3.98 1.96
CA ASP A 131 -10.03 5.34 1.82
C ASP A 131 -8.92 6.40 1.77
N ARG A 132 -7.86 6.25 2.59
CA ARG A 132 -6.67 7.11 2.53
C ARG A 132 -5.99 7.02 1.16
N LEU A 133 -5.82 5.80 0.62
CA LEU A 133 -5.24 5.58 -0.69
C LEU A 133 -6.06 6.23 -1.82
N GLN A 134 -7.39 6.10 -1.79
CA GLN A 134 -8.25 6.71 -2.81
C GLN A 134 -8.17 8.25 -2.79
N ARG A 135 -8.10 8.84 -1.60
CA ARG A 135 -7.90 10.29 -1.44
C ARG A 135 -6.52 10.75 -1.90
N PHE A 136 -5.49 9.92 -1.74
CA PHE A 136 -4.16 10.18 -2.27
C PHE A 136 -4.15 10.27 -3.81
N GLY A 137 -4.75 9.29 -4.49
CA GLY A 137 -4.81 9.24 -5.96
C GLY A 137 -5.63 10.36 -6.62
N SER A 138 -6.43 11.09 -5.84
CA SER A 138 -7.22 12.24 -6.33
C SER A 138 -6.52 13.60 -6.14
N GLY A 139 -5.30 13.64 -5.57
CA GLY A 139 -4.56 14.87 -5.29
C GLY A 139 -3.15 14.89 -5.89
N THR A 140 -2.51 16.07 -5.92
CA THR A 140 -1.09 16.26 -6.28
C THR A 140 -0.14 15.91 -5.11
N ALA A 141 -0.47 14.84 -4.38
CA ALA A 141 0.17 14.54 -3.10
C ALA A 141 1.57 13.92 -3.28
N ARG A 142 2.55 14.44 -2.54
CA ARG A 142 3.87 13.83 -2.36
C ARG A 142 3.74 12.47 -1.66
N SER A 143 4.68 11.55 -1.89
CA SER A 143 4.75 10.23 -1.25
C SER A 143 4.30 10.26 0.23
N PRO A 144 3.44 9.30 0.66
CA PRO A 144 3.05 9.18 2.05
C PRO A 144 4.16 8.57 2.92
N ILE A 145 5.21 8.02 2.31
CA ILE A 145 6.31 7.37 3.02
C ILE A 145 7.30 8.46 3.44
N PRO A 146 7.60 8.60 4.75
CA PRO A 146 8.54 9.61 5.20
C PRO A 146 9.94 9.30 4.67
N VAL A 147 10.65 10.32 4.22
CA VAL A 147 12.10 10.23 3.97
C VAL A 147 12.81 9.88 5.28
N VAL A 148 14.03 9.35 5.19
CA VAL A 148 14.89 9.20 6.37
C VAL A 148 15.08 10.61 6.95
N GLU A 149 14.53 10.89 8.13
CA GLU A 149 15.00 12.03 8.90
C GLU A 149 16.41 11.66 9.36
N ASP A 150 17.42 12.27 8.74
CA ASP A 150 18.78 12.24 9.27
C ASP A 150 18.70 12.77 10.70
N ALA A 151 18.85 11.87 11.67
CA ALA A 151 19.00 12.25 13.06
C ALA A 151 20.28 13.08 13.18
N VAL A 152 20.12 14.41 13.25
CA VAL A 152 21.18 15.37 13.61
C VAL A 152 21.55 15.21 15.07
#